data_AF-A0A8S2Z553-F1
#
_entry.id   AF-A0A8S2Z553-F1
#
_cell.length_a   1.000
_cell.length_b   1.000
_cell.length_c   1.000
_cell.angle_alpha   90.00
_cell.angle_beta   90.00
_cell.angle_gamma   90.00
#
_symmetry.space_group_name_H-M   'P 1'
#
loop_
_entity.id
_entity.type
_entity.pdbx_description
1 polymer ?
#
loop_
_entity_poly.entity_id
_entity_poly.type
_entity_poly.pdbx_seq_one_letter_code
_entity_poly.pdbx_strand_id
1 'polypeptide(L)'
;MDYVMRDAEGEFGFVTHLRQSSRMPEQRLNDLAYADDIALLEESLIRARQQLDRTNNSALKAGLEINVGKTKRMELNTSNAAQGTLTLNGEPIELVADFKYLGSIMASSEKDMKHRKSLAWVAFWK
;
A
#
# COMPACT_ATOMS: atom_id res chain seq x y z
N MET A 1 -12.97 -8.43 -1.97
CA MET A 1 -11.83 -7.52 -2.18
C MET A 1 -11.95 -6.78 -3.51
N ASP A 2 -11.99 -7.46 -4.65
CA ASP A 2 -12.16 -6.82 -5.97
C ASP A 2 -13.26 -5.75 -6.06
N TYR A 3 -14.44 -6.03 -5.51
CA TYR A 3 -15.53 -5.06 -5.49
C TYR A 3 -15.18 -3.78 -4.73
N VAL A 4 -14.51 -3.92 -3.58
CA VAL A 4 -14.09 -2.78 -2.74
C VAL A 4 -13.13 -1.89 -3.50
N MET A 5 -12.15 -2.49 -4.17
CA MET A 5 -11.16 -1.73 -4.94
C MET A 5 -11.79 -1.02 -6.13
N ARG A 6 -12.69 -1.70 -6.87
CA ARG A 6 -13.41 -1.09 -8.00
C ARG A 6 -14.35 0.04 -7.59
N ASP A 7 -15.05 -0.06 -6.46
CA ASP A 7 -15.92 1.02 -5.95
C ASP A 7 -15.11 2.17 -5.34
N ALA A 8 -13.93 1.87 -4.79
CA ALA A 8 -12.97 2.86 -4.31
C ALA A 8 -12.16 3.55 -5.43
N GLU A 9 -12.29 3.13 -6.70
CA GLU A 9 -11.57 3.71 -7.83
C GLU A 9 -11.84 5.22 -8.00
N GLY A 10 -10.78 5.99 -8.22
CA GLY A 10 -10.84 7.42 -8.47
C GLY A 10 -9.54 7.91 -9.09
N GLU A 11 -9.34 9.23 -9.14
CA GLU A 11 -8.03 9.80 -9.49
C GLU A 11 -7.05 9.64 -8.33
N PHE A 12 -6.65 8.40 -8.05
CA PHE A 12 -5.69 7.98 -7.02
C PHE A 12 -4.50 7.29 -7.70
N GLY A 13 -3.38 7.18 -6.98
CA GLY A 13 -2.17 6.51 -7.45
C GLY A 13 -1.18 7.37 -8.21
N PHE A 14 0.00 6.78 -8.39
CA PHE A 14 1.12 7.33 -9.17
C PHE A 14 0.84 7.21 -10.66
N VAL A 15 1.11 8.27 -11.42
CA VAL A 15 1.09 8.19 -12.88
C VAL A 15 2.32 7.43 -13.35
N THR A 16 2.12 6.24 -13.90
CA THR A 16 3.21 5.41 -14.44
C THR A 16 3.47 5.70 -15.92
N HIS A 17 2.41 5.98 -16.68
CA HIS A 17 2.48 6.34 -18.09
C HIS A 17 1.60 7.55 -18.35
N LEU A 18 2.19 8.61 -18.88
CA LEU A 18 1.46 9.80 -19.31
C LEU A 18 0.53 9.46 -20.47
N ARG A 19 -0.60 10.18 -20.54
CA ARG A 19 -1.50 10.11 -21.68
C ARG A 19 -0.76 10.47 -22.98
N GLN A 20 -0.83 9.58 -23.97
CA GLN A 20 -0.23 9.82 -25.28
C GLN A 20 -1.26 10.15 -26.36
N SER A 21 -2.47 9.59 -26.25
CA SER A 21 -3.57 9.84 -27.20
C SER A 21 -4.92 9.53 -26.57
N SER A 22 -6.02 9.69 -27.32
CA SER A 22 -7.34 9.22 -26.88
C SER A 22 -7.41 7.69 -26.72
N ARG A 23 -6.58 6.94 -27.45
CA ARG A 23 -6.53 5.46 -27.40
C ARG A 23 -5.53 4.94 -26.36
N MET A 24 -4.62 5.79 -25.90
CA MET A 24 -3.63 5.47 -24.87
C MET A 24 -3.79 6.46 -23.72
N PRO A 25 -4.79 6.22 -22.85
CA PRO A 25 -5.00 7.05 -21.67
C PRO A 25 -3.82 6.94 -20.71
N GLU A 26 -3.78 7.87 -19.77
CA GLU A 26 -2.87 7.81 -18.64
C GLU A 26 -3.07 6.51 -17.86
N GLN A 27 -1.98 5.88 -17.41
CA GLN A 27 -2.03 4.70 -16.53
C GLN A 27 -1.57 5.06 -15.13
N ARG A 28 -2.33 4.61 -14.15
CA ARG A 28 -2.07 4.85 -12.73
C ARG A 28 -1.86 3.55 -11.98
N LEU A 29 -0.95 3.60 -11.02
CA LEU A 29 -0.73 2.54 -10.03
C LEU A 29 -1.11 3.09 -8.65
N ASN A 30 -2.25 2.65 -8.15
CA ASN A 30 -2.92 3.15 -6.95
C ASN A 30 -2.98 2.10 -5.84
N ASP A 31 -2.89 0.82 -6.17
CA ASP A 31 -2.93 -0.26 -5.20
C ASP A 31 -2.24 -1.54 -5.68
N LEU A 32 -1.93 -2.40 -4.70
CA LEU A 32 -1.56 -3.80 -4.88
C LEU A 32 -2.45 -4.62 -3.96
N ALA A 33 -3.25 -5.52 -4.53
CA ALA A 33 -4.16 -6.38 -3.79
C ALA A 33 -3.77 -7.85 -3.96
N TYR A 34 -3.66 -8.59 -2.87
CA TYR A 34 -3.46 -10.04 -2.89
C TYR A 34 -4.17 -10.71 -1.72
N ALA A 35 -5.06 -11.67 -2.02
CA ALA A 35 -5.91 -12.33 -1.04
C ALA A 35 -6.68 -11.31 -0.17
N ASP A 36 -6.40 -11.27 1.13
CA ASP A 36 -6.96 -10.37 2.12
C ASP A 36 -6.10 -9.11 2.39
N ASP A 37 -4.89 -9.05 1.84
CA ASP A 37 -3.98 -7.91 2.00
C ASP A 37 -4.11 -6.88 0.86
N ILE A 38 -4.00 -5.61 1.23
CA ILE A 38 -4.02 -4.45 0.31
C ILE A 38 -2.89 -3.50 0.68
N ALA A 39 -2.13 -3.05 -0.31
CA ALA A 39 -1.24 -1.91 -0.20
C ALA A 39 -1.76 -0.77 -1.07
N LEU A 40 -2.02 0.39 -0.47
CA LEU A 40 -2.40 1.61 -1.17
C LEU A 40 -1.14 2.45 -1.45
N LEU A 41 -1.07 3.06 -2.64
CA LEU A 41 0.10 3.74 -3.15
C LEU A 41 -0.25 5.18 -3.55
N GLU A 42 0.34 6.17 -2.87
CA GLU A 42 0.04 7.59 -3.11
C GLU A 42 1.27 8.49 -3.00
N GLU A 43 1.22 9.60 -3.74
CA GLU A 43 2.28 10.62 -3.81
C GLU A 43 2.28 11.57 -2.60
N SER A 44 1.18 11.62 -1.83
CA SER A 44 1.06 12.52 -0.69
C SER A 44 0.21 11.93 0.43
N LEU A 45 0.49 12.34 1.67
CA LEU A 45 -0.28 11.93 2.85
C LEU A 45 -1.76 12.32 2.76
N ILE A 46 -2.07 13.48 2.17
CA ILE A 46 -3.44 13.95 1.99
C ILE A 46 -4.21 13.01 1.07
N ARG A 47 -3.62 12.64 -0.07
CA ARG A 47 -4.23 11.70 -1.02
C ARG A 47 -4.31 10.29 -0.44
N ALA A 48 -3.28 9.84 0.28
CA ALA A 48 -3.29 8.58 1.01
C ALA A 48 -4.46 8.49 2.00
N ARG A 49 -4.75 9.58 2.73
CA ARG A 49 -5.90 9.65 3.64
C ARG A 49 -7.23 9.54 2.89
N GLN A 50 -7.38 10.30 1.81
CA GLN A 50 -8.60 10.26 0.99
C GLN A 50 -8.84 8.88 0.39
N GLN A 51 -7.80 8.23 -0.14
CA GLN A 51 -7.89 6.90 -0.69
C GLN A 51 -8.24 5.88 0.40
N LEU A 52 -7.58 5.95 1.55
CA LEU A 52 -7.85 5.08 2.69
C LEU A 52 -9.29 5.20 3.20
N ASP A 53 -9.78 6.42 3.40
CA ASP A 53 -11.15 6.68 3.85
C ASP A 53 -12.17 6.13 2.83
N ARG A 54 -11.87 6.29 1.53
CA ARG A 54 -12.73 5.77 0.47
C ARG A 54 -12.75 4.24 0.43
N THR A 55 -11.57 3.61 0.54
CA THR A 55 -11.44 2.16 0.63
C THR A 55 -12.17 1.61 1.85
N ASN A 56 -12.07 2.28 3.00
CA ASN A 56 -12.79 1.90 4.22
C ASN A 56 -14.32 2.00 4.03
N ASN A 57 -14.81 3.10 3.46
CA ASN A 57 -16.24 3.23 3.16
C ASN A 57 -16.74 2.13 2.23
N SER A 58 -15.94 1.77 1.21
CA SER A 58 -16.28 0.70 0.29
C SER A 58 -16.23 -0.69 0.94
N ALA A 59 -15.25 -0.94 1.82
CA ALA A 59 -15.14 -2.15 2.60
C ALA A 59 -16.37 -2.34 3.49
N LEU A 60 -16.79 -1.28 4.20
CA LEU A 60 -17.98 -1.29 5.04
C LEU A 60 -19.26 -1.62 4.25
N LYS A 61 -19.43 -1.07 3.04
CA LYS A 61 -20.56 -1.44 2.15
C LYS A 61 -20.56 -2.93 1.80
N ALA A 62 -19.38 -3.53 1.67
CA ALA A 62 -19.22 -4.95 1.38
C ALA A 62 -19.29 -5.84 2.63
N GLY A 63 -19.53 -5.28 3.82
CA GLY A 63 -19.53 -6.01 5.10
C GLY A 63 -18.14 -6.44 5.57
N LEU A 64 -17.08 -5.75 5.10
CA LEU A 64 -15.69 -5.97 5.49
C LEU A 64 -15.21 -4.86 6.42
N GLU A 65 -14.21 -5.17 7.24
CA GLU A 65 -13.59 -4.24 8.18
C GLU A 65 -12.08 -4.22 7.97
N ILE A 66 -11.50 -3.02 7.98
CA ILE A 66 -10.04 -2.83 7.94
C ILE A 66 -9.49 -2.94 9.36
N ASN A 67 -8.57 -3.88 9.59
CA ASN A 67 -7.90 -4.01 10.87
C ASN A 67 -6.82 -2.93 11.03
N VAL A 68 -7.18 -1.81 11.65
CA VAL A 68 -6.28 -0.66 11.85
C VAL A 68 -4.98 -1.05 12.58
N GLY A 69 -5.07 -1.95 13.57
CA GLY A 69 -3.89 -2.41 14.32
C GLY A 69 -2.87 -3.18 13.48
N LYS A 70 -3.32 -3.84 12.40
CA LYS A 70 -2.44 -4.51 11.42
C LYS A 70 -2.02 -3.60 10.27
N THR A 71 -2.80 -2.57 9.96
CA THR A 71 -2.45 -1.59 8.93
C THR A 71 -1.22 -0.80 9.33
N LYS A 72 -0.24 -0.71 8.41
CA LYS A 72 0.99 0.09 8.59
C LYS A 72 1.11 1.06 7.42
N ARG A 73 1.75 2.20 7.67
CA ARG A 73 2.16 3.14 6.62
C ARG A 73 3.68 3.15 6.52
N MET A 74 4.18 3.23 5.30
CA MET A 74 5.60 3.39 5.01
C MET A 74 5.75 4.56 4.06
N GLU A 75 6.80 5.34 4.24
CA GLU A 75 7.15 6.45 3.35
C GLU A 75 8.42 6.09 2.58
N LEU A 76 8.35 6.21 1.25
CA LEU A 76 9.46 5.92 0.36
C LEU A 76 10.00 7.24 -0.21
N ASN A 77 11.33 7.35 -0.30
CA ASN A 77 12.02 8.46 -0.96
C ASN A 77 11.66 9.86 -0.44
N THR A 78 11.23 9.99 0.82
CA THR A 78 10.97 11.31 1.43
C THR A 78 12.24 11.87 2.09
N SER A 79 12.59 13.11 1.76
CA SER A 79 13.72 13.84 2.37
C SER A 79 13.35 14.55 3.67
N ASN A 80 12.06 14.77 3.89
CA ASN A 80 11.52 15.37 5.10
C ASN A 80 10.77 14.30 5.89
N ALA A 81 11.12 14.13 7.17
CA ALA A 81 10.30 13.34 8.10
C ALA A 81 8.89 13.93 8.06
N ALA A 82 7.93 13.19 7.49
CA ALA A 82 6.62 13.74 7.24
C ALA A 82 5.97 14.15 8.56
N GLN A 83 5.66 15.43 8.67
CA GLN A 83 4.85 15.96 9.75
C GLN A 83 3.40 15.61 9.46
N GLY A 84 2.97 14.40 9.85
CA GLY A 84 1.57 14.02 9.67
C GLY A 84 1.23 12.65 10.23
N THR A 85 0.03 12.58 10.83
CA THR A 85 -0.55 11.32 11.30
C THR A 85 -1.64 10.90 10.31
N LEU A 86 -1.48 9.70 9.76
CA LEU A 86 -2.57 9.01 9.06
C LEU A 86 -3.43 8.32 10.12
N THR A 87 -4.75 8.51 10.06
CA THR A 87 -5.68 7.87 10.99
C THR A 87 -6.79 7.21 10.22
N LEU A 88 -7.32 6.09 10.72
CA LEU A 88 -8.54 5.48 10.25
C LEU A 88 -9.51 5.35 11.43
N ASN A 89 -10.76 5.82 11.27
CA ASN A 89 -11.77 5.82 12.35
C ASN A 89 -11.28 6.50 13.66
N GLY A 90 -10.38 7.47 13.55
CA GLY A 90 -9.78 8.17 14.71
C GLY A 90 -8.56 7.45 15.32
N GLU A 91 -8.25 6.23 14.91
CA GLU A 91 -7.07 5.49 15.36
C GLU A 91 -5.86 5.77 14.45
N PRO A 92 -4.67 6.05 15.01
CA PRO A 92 -3.48 6.32 14.22
C PRO A 92 -2.91 5.05 13.58
N ILE A 93 -2.53 5.15 12.30
CA ILE A 93 -1.80 4.10 11.58
C ILE A 93 -0.31 4.27 11.84
N GLU A 94 0.31 3.19 12.32
CA GLU A 94 1.73 3.14 12.66
C GLU A 94 2.62 3.39 11.43
N LEU A 95 3.55 4.34 11.57
CA LEU A 95 4.63 4.56 10.62
C LEU A 95 5.76 3.56 10.87
N VAL A 96 6.09 2.77 9.86
CA VAL A 96 7.19 1.80 9.91
C VAL A 96 8.28 2.18 8.92
N ALA A 97 9.53 1.97 9.31
CA ALA A 97 10.69 2.19 8.44
C ALA A 97 10.86 1.09 7.38
N ASP A 98 10.25 -0.06 7.60
CA ASP A 98 10.27 -1.21 6.71
C ASP A 98 9.04 -2.07 6.99
N PHE A 99 8.47 -2.68 5.95
CA PHE A 99 7.36 -3.61 6.10
C PHE A 99 7.58 -4.84 5.22
N LYS A 100 7.02 -5.96 5.67
CA LYS A 100 7.03 -7.22 4.93
C LYS A 100 5.73 -7.36 4.16
N TYR A 101 5.81 -7.45 2.84
CA TYR A 101 4.66 -7.70 1.96
C TYR A 101 4.88 -8.97 1.18
N LEU A 102 3.95 -9.93 1.28
CA LEU A 102 4.00 -11.22 0.57
C LEU A 102 5.35 -11.94 0.69
N GLY A 103 5.97 -11.87 1.87
CA GLY A 103 7.26 -12.51 2.12
C GLY A 103 8.49 -11.64 1.83
N SER A 104 8.34 -10.51 1.14
CA SER A 104 9.43 -9.63 0.74
C SER A 104 9.56 -8.41 1.64
N ILE A 105 10.80 -7.98 1.88
CA ILE A 105 11.16 -6.78 2.64
C ILE A 105 11.19 -5.59 1.67
N MET A 106 10.41 -4.55 1.98
CA MET A 106 10.13 -3.48 1.01
C MET A 106 11.19 -2.37 0.99
N ALA A 107 11.82 -2.04 2.13
CA ALA A 107 12.69 -0.86 2.19
C ALA A 107 14.03 -1.01 1.45
N SER A 108 14.49 -2.22 1.20
CA SER A 108 15.79 -2.43 0.55
C SER A 108 15.87 -3.80 -0.13
N SER A 109 16.13 -3.79 -1.42
CA SER A 109 16.38 -5.00 -2.21
C SER A 109 17.58 -5.81 -1.69
N GLU A 110 18.60 -5.14 -1.15
CA GLU A 110 19.75 -5.83 -0.55
C GLU A 110 19.33 -6.58 0.73
N LYS A 111 18.56 -5.93 1.60
CA LYS A 111 18.02 -6.56 2.82
C LYS A 111 17.09 -7.71 2.46
N ASP A 112 16.20 -7.53 1.49
CA ASP A 112 15.30 -8.58 0.98
C ASP A 112 16.09 -9.78 0.46
N MET A 113 17.08 -9.56 -0.40
CA MET A 113 17.91 -10.63 -0.95
C MET A 113 18.65 -11.39 0.16
N LYS A 114 19.24 -10.67 1.13
CA LYS A 114 19.91 -11.29 2.29
C LYS A 114 18.92 -12.13 3.11
N HIS A 115 17.73 -11.60 3.37
CA HIS A 115 16.66 -12.31 4.09
C HIS A 115 16.26 -13.59 3.36
N ARG A 116 16.02 -13.52 2.05
CA ARG A 116 15.64 -14.66 1.22
C ARG A 116 16.74 -15.73 1.14
N LYS A 117 18.00 -15.33 1.03
CA LYS A 117 19.15 -16.26 1.12
C LYS A 117 19.16 -16.98 2.47
N SER A 118 18.97 -16.25 3.56
CA SER A 118 18.92 -16.83 4.90
C SER A 118 17.77 -17.84 5.04
N LEU A 119 16.56 -17.51 4.58
CA LEU A 119 15.42 -18.42 4.59
C LEU A 119 15.68 -19.69 3.76
N ALA A 120 16.31 -19.55 2.59
CA ALA A 120 16.68 -20.69 1.74
C ALA A 120 17.66 -21.63 2.44
N TRP A 121 18.67 -21.10 3.14
CA TRP A 121 19.60 -21.90 3.93
C TRP A 121 18.90 -22.65 5.07
N VAL A 122 17.98 -22.00 5.79
CA VAL A 122 17.20 -22.64 6.86
C VAL A 122 16.34 -23.78 6.32
N ALA A 123 15.77 -23.64 5.13
CA ALA A 123 14.97 -24.69 4.50
C ALA A 123 15.82 -25.86 3.98
N PHE A 124 17.04 -25.61 3.52
CA PHE A 124 17.93 -26.65 2.97
C PHE A 124 18.51 -27.58 4.05
N TRP A 125 18.78 -27.07 5.25
CA TRP A 125 19.34 -27.85 6.36
C TRP A 125 18.29 -28.41 7.32
N LYS A 126 17.02 -28.47 6.90
CA LYS A 126 15.94 -29.24 7.53
C LYS A 126 15.80 -30.58 6.84
#